data_AF-A0A963BXF4-F1
#
_entry.id   AF-A0A963BXF4-F1
#
_cell.length_a   1.000
_cell.length_b   1.000
_cell.length_c   1.000
_cell.angle_alpha   90.00
_cell.angle_beta   90.00
_cell.angle_gamma   90.00
#
_symmetry.space_group_name_H-M   'P 1'
#
loop_
_entity.id
_entity.type
_entity.pdbx_description
1 polymer ?
#
loop_
_entity_poly.entity_id
_entity_poly.type
_entity_poly.pdbx_seq_one_letter_code
_entity_poly.pdbx_strand_id
1 'polypeptide(L)' 'MSKIPEPTPALNRLRAAAGLIPLIEDGLRQSKITAEKASLMAEFCSWAAQQATESGPEALRLGDDIKAGLERLKTLLA' A
#
# COMPACT_ATOMS: atom_id res chain seq x y z
N MET A 1 -22.85 -4.93 -17.07
CA MET A 1 -22.14 -3.84 -16.36
C MET A 1 -21.67 -4.39 -15.03
N SER A 2 -20.38 -4.66 -14.88
CA SER A 2 -19.82 -5.18 -13.63
C SER A 2 -19.98 -4.11 -12.55
N LYS A 3 -20.81 -4.38 -11.54
CA LYS A 3 -20.95 -3.52 -10.37
C LYS A 3 -19.61 -3.48 -9.67
N ILE A 4 -18.98 -2.31 -9.64
CA ILE A 4 -17.85 -2.05 -8.75
C ILE A 4 -18.37 -2.35 -7.34
N PRO A 5 -17.72 -3.23 -6.55
CA PRO A 5 -18.13 -3.52 -5.19
C PRO A 5 -18.27 -2.20 -4.41
N GLU A 6 -19.28 -2.11 -3.55
CA GLU A 6 -19.50 -0.89 -2.77
C GLU A 6 -18.24 -0.53 -1.98
N PRO A 7 -17.75 0.71 -2.08
CA PRO A 7 -16.55 1.12 -1.39
C PRO A 7 -16.77 1.08 0.12
N THR A 8 -16.12 0.15 0.77
CA THR A 8 -16.05 0.04 2.22
C THR A 8 -14.83 0.81 2.75
N PRO A 9 -14.82 1.18 4.04
CA PRO A 9 -13.64 1.76 4.66
C PRO A 9 -12.39 0.88 4.55
N ALA A 10 -12.53 -0.46 4.59
CA ALA A 10 -11.40 -1.38 4.49
C ALA A 10 -10.83 -1.42 3.06
N LEU A 11 -11.67 -1.54 2.03
CA LEU A 11 -11.24 -1.50 0.65
C LEU A 11 -10.56 -0.18 0.28
N ASN A 12 -11.08 0.94 0.78
CA ASN A 12 -10.49 2.25 0.53
C ASN A 12 -9.11 2.40 1.19
N ARG A 13 -8.89 1.83 2.39
CA ARG A 13 -7.56 1.79 3.01
C ARG A 13 -6.58 0.99 2.16
N LEU A 14 -7.00 -0.14 1.61
CA LEU A 14 -6.16 -0.95 0.72
C LEU A 14 -5.82 -0.19 -0.58
N ARG A 15 -6.80 0.47 -1.20
CA ARG A 15 -6.57 1.31 -2.39
C ARG A 15 -5.59 2.45 -2.09
N ALA A 16 -5.74 3.11 -0.94
CA ALA A 16 -4.84 4.19 -0.52
C ALA A 16 -3.41 3.67 -0.29
N ALA A 17 -3.25 2.56 0.44
CA ALA A 17 -1.94 1.94 0.67
C ALA A 17 -1.27 1.50 -0.65
N ALA A 18 -2.00 0.82 -1.54
CA ALA A 18 -1.49 0.40 -2.84
C ALA A 18 -1.07 1.60 -3.72
N GLY A 19 -1.83 2.70 -3.68
CA GLY A 19 -1.48 3.93 -4.39
C GLY A 19 -0.32 4.70 -3.76
N LEU A 20 -0.11 4.56 -2.45
CA LEU A 20 0.97 5.26 -1.74
C LEU A 20 2.35 4.66 -2.01
N ILE A 21 2.44 3.33 -2.16
CA ILE A 21 3.70 2.62 -2.42
C ILE A 21 4.51 3.23 -3.58
N PRO A 22 3.99 3.38 -4.82
CA PRO A 22 4.77 3.95 -5.90
C PRO A 22 5.18 5.41 -5.64
N LEU A 23 4.39 6.16 -4.86
CA LEU A 23 4.76 7.53 -4.44
C LEU A 23 5.91 7.54 -3.44
N ILE A 24 5.95 6.57 -2.52
CA ILE A 24 7.07 6.40 -1.58
C ILE A 24 8.34 5.99 -2.35
N GLU A 25 8.22 5.00 -3.25
CA GLU A 25 9.34 4.54 -4.08
C GLU A 25 9.94 5.68 -4.92
N ASP A 26 9.10 6.47 -5.58
CA ASP A 26 9.53 7.63 -6.37
C ASP A 26 10.12 8.73 -5.49
N GLY A 27 9.49 9.01 -4.34
CA GLY A 27 9.97 9.99 -3.38
C GLY A 27 11.36 9.65 -2.83
N LEU A 28 11.63 8.36 -2.55
CA LEU A 28 12.95 7.88 -2.14
C LEU A 28 13.98 8.01 -3.27
N ARG A 29 13.65 7.58 -4.49
CA ARG A 29 14.58 7.64 -5.64
C ARG A 29 14.96 9.07 -6.01
N GLN A 30 14.04 10.01 -5.85
CA GLN A 30 14.27 11.43 -6.13
C GLN A 30 14.77 12.21 -4.90
N SER A 31 15.03 11.54 -3.77
CA SER A 31 15.43 12.16 -2.50
C SER A 31 14.48 13.27 -2.02
N LYS A 32 13.18 13.17 -2.37
CA LYS A 32 12.13 14.12 -1.99
C LYS A 32 11.57 13.87 -0.59
N ILE A 33 11.76 12.66 -0.06
CA ILE A 33 11.41 12.28 1.31
C ILE A 33 12.59 11.57 1.96
N THR A 34 12.73 11.70 3.28
CA THR A 34 13.76 10.99 4.04
C THR A 34 13.40 9.52 4.20
N ALA A 35 14.41 8.70 4.50
CA ALA A 35 14.22 7.29 4.83
C ALA A 35 13.27 7.11 6.03
N GLU A 36 13.36 7.94 7.08
CA GLU A 36 12.42 7.82 8.22
C GLU A 36 10.97 8.11 7.81
N LYS A 37 10.75 9.13 6.98
CA LYS A 37 9.41 9.47 6.50
C LYS A 37 8.85 8.35 5.62
N ALA A 38 9.67 7.77 4.75
CA ALA A 38 9.29 6.63 3.93
C ALA A 38 8.96 5.39 4.78
N SER A 39 9.74 5.11 5.83
CA SER A 39 9.47 4.02 6.78
C SER A 39 8.11 4.19 7.47
N LEU A 40 7.78 5.39 7.95
CA LEU A 40 6.47 5.66 8.57
C LEU A 40 5.30 5.44 7.58
N MET A 41 5.49 5.84 6.32
CA MET A 41 4.48 5.63 5.27
C MET A 41 4.36 4.13 4.91
N ALA A 42 5.47 3.38 4.94
CA ALA A 42 5.46 1.93 4.75
C ALA A 42 4.77 1.20 5.91
N GLU A 43 4.96 1.66 7.16
CA GLU A 43 4.23 1.14 8.33
C GLU A 43 2.71 1.29 8.17
N PHE A 44 2.25 2.45 7.69
CA PHE A 44 0.84 2.64 7.36
C PHE A 44 0.35 1.63 6.32
N CYS A 45 1.11 1.40 5.25
CA CYS A 45 0.74 0.44 4.20
C CYS A 45 0.67 -1.00 4.75
N SER A 46 1.63 -1.38 5.60
CA SER A 46 1.65 -2.67 6.29
C SER A 46 0.44 -2.85 7.21
N TRP A 47 0.14 -1.85 8.03
CA TRP A 47 -1.04 -1.85 8.89
C TRP A 47 -2.34 -1.96 8.07
N ALA A 48 -2.46 -1.22 6.97
CA ALA A 48 -3.65 -1.27 6.12
C ALA A 48 -3.89 -2.67 5.53
N ALA A 49 -2.83 -3.37 5.12
CA ALA A 49 -2.91 -4.75 4.67
C ALA A 49 -3.32 -5.72 5.79
N GLN A 50 -2.84 -5.52 7.02
CA GLN A 50 -3.21 -6.37 8.17
C GLN A 50 -4.66 -6.17 8.62
N GLN A 51 -5.21 -4.97 8.45
CA GLN A 51 -6.60 -4.64 8.79
C GLN A 51 -7.60 -5.01 7.68
N ALA A 52 -7.14 -5.67 6.61
CA ALA A 52 -7.99 -6.17 5.55
C ALA A 52 -8.83 -7.36 6.06
N THR A 53 -10.09 -7.10 6.41
CA THR A 53 -11.05 -8.15 6.77
C THR A 53 -11.85 -8.65 5.58
N GLU A 54 -11.63 -8.07 4.40
CA GLU A 54 -12.38 -8.37 3.18
C GLU A 54 -11.70 -9.44 2.34
N SER A 55 -12.49 -10.41 1.88
CA SER A 55 -12.01 -11.54 1.06
C SER A 55 -12.39 -11.40 -0.43
N GLY A 56 -12.81 -10.21 -0.85
CA GLY A 56 -13.15 -9.94 -2.25
C GLY A 56 -11.92 -10.03 -3.16
N PRO A 57 -12.08 -10.40 -4.45
CA PRO A 57 -10.95 -10.50 -5.38
C PRO A 57 -10.10 -9.23 -5.47
N GLU A 58 -10.73 -8.06 -5.38
CA GLU A 58 -10.02 -6.78 -5.36
C GLU A 58 -9.19 -6.59 -4.08
N ALA A 59 -9.75 -6.91 -2.91
CA ALA A 59 -9.05 -6.80 -1.63
C ALA A 59 -7.83 -7.74 -1.58
N LEU A 60 -7.98 -8.97 -2.07
CA LEU A 60 -6.88 -9.93 -2.19
C LEU A 60 -5.76 -9.40 -3.10
N ARG A 61 -6.13 -8.92 -4.30
CA ARG A 61 -5.17 -8.35 -5.25
C ARG A 61 -4.43 -7.14 -4.67
N LEU A 62 -5.16 -6.22 -4.02
CA LEU A 62 -4.56 -5.06 -3.37
C LEU A 62 -3.64 -5.46 -2.21
N GLY A 63 -4.01 -6.47 -1.42
CA GLY A 63 -3.18 -7.03 -0.37
C GLY A 63 -1.85 -7.59 -0.91
N ASP A 64 -1.91 -8.36 -1.99
CA ASP A 64 -0.71 -8.89 -2.66
C ASP A 64 0.17 -7.77 -3.25
N ASP A 65 -0.43 -6.78 -3.91
CA ASP A 65 0.27 -5.61 -4.45
C ASP A 65 0.98 -4.82 -3.33
N ILE A 66 0.30 -4.62 -2.19
CA ILE A 66 0.87 -3.94 -1.03
C ILE A 66 2.05 -4.73 -0.47
N LYS A 67 1.89 -6.04 -0.29
CA LYS A 67 2.96 -6.91 0.24
C LYS A 67 4.19 -6.90 -0.67
N ALA A 68 3.99 -7.04 -1.97
CA ALA A 68 5.09 -6.98 -2.95
C ALA A 68 5.78 -5.62 -2.94
N GLY A 69 5.03 -4.53 -2.78
CA GLY A 69 5.59 -3.18 -2.70
C GLY A 69 6.35 -2.90 -1.40
N LEU A 70 5.89 -3.42 -0.27
CA LEU A 70 6.61 -3.32 1.01
C LEU A 70 7.98 -4.00 0.95
N GLU A 71 8.10 -5.16 0.28
CA GLU A 71 9.41 -5.82 0.10
C GLU A 71 10.36 -4.98 -0.78
N ARG A 72 9.85 -4.31 -1.81
CA ARG A 72 10.65 -3.38 -2.62
C ARG A 72 11.10 -2.17 -1.80
N LEU A 73 10.19 -1.58 -1.02
CA LEU A 73 10.52 -0.46 -0.13
C LEU A 73 11.58 -0.86 0.91
N LYS A 74 11.49 -2.06 1.47
CA LYS A 74 12.50 -2.60 2.39
C LYS A 74 13.89 -2.69 1.74
N THR A 75 13.96 -3.00 0.45
CA THR A 75 15.22 -3.02 -0.31
C THR A 75 15.76 -1.60 -0.57
N LEU A 76 14.87 -0.61 -0.77
CA LEU A 76 15.27 0.79 -0.95
C LEU A 76 15.71 1.49 0.35
N LEU A 77 15.28 0.96 1.50
CA LEU A 77 15.57 1.50 2.82
C LEU A 77 16.76 0.83 3.51
N ALA A 78 17.29 -0.25 2.94
CA ALA A 78 18.47 -0.98 3.42
C ALA A 78 19.76 -0.31 2.94
#